data_AF-A0A3R7Q7D2-F1
#
_entry.id   AF-A0A3R7Q7D2-F1
#
_cell.length_a   1.000
_cell.length_b   1.000
_cell.length_c   1.000
_cell.angle_alpha   90.00
_cell.angle_beta   90.00
_cell.angle_gamma   90.00
#
_symmetry.space_group_name_H-M   'P 1'
#
loop_
_entity.id
_entity.type
_entity.pdbx_description
1 polymer ?
#
loop_
_entity_poly.entity_id
_entity_poly.type
_entity_poly.pdbx_seq_one_letter_code
_entity_poly.pdbx_strand_id
1 'polypeptide(L)'
;MKPIYWNDAIRKLGASDPILKKIIEKNQDKVLTTRRNAFDTLIKAIIGQQISVKAAESVYNKLVDRIGPKVSPKIVQSCQRETLKQVGLSRQKVDYILNISEFFIQNPDLVSDEYLEIASIADITNNFIKIKGIGSWTVEMFLIFYAMKPDILPL
;
A
#
# COMPACT_ATOMS: atom_id res chain seq x y z
N MET A 1 -5.72 -11.89 -8.32
CA MET A 1 -6.14 -13.19 -7.74
C MET A 1 -7.03 -12.89 -6.56
N LYS A 2 -8.16 -13.59 -6.43
CA LYS A 2 -9.12 -13.42 -5.32
C LYS A 2 -8.50 -13.96 -4.01
N PRO A 3 -8.66 -13.28 -2.85
CA PRO A 3 -8.20 -13.82 -1.57
C PRO A 3 -8.89 -15.14 -1.21
N ILE A 4 -8.17 -16.07 -0.58
CA ILE A 4 -8.69 -17.40 -0.25
C ILE A 4 -9.91 -17.36 0.69
N TYR A 5 -9.95 -16.39 1.61
CA TYR A 5 -11.04 -16.21 2.58
C TYR A 5 -12.27 -15.49 2.00
N TRP A 6 -12.21 -14.98 0.76
CA TRP A 6 -13.20 -14.02 0.24
C TRP A 6 -14.64 -14.55 0.26
N ASN A 7 -14.84 -15.79 -0.21
CA ASN A 7 -16.17 -16.41 -0.24
C ASN A 7 -16.72 -16.66 1.17
N ASP A 8 -15.85 -17.06 2.09
CA ASP A 8 -16.21 -17.30 3.49
C ASP A 8 -16.58 -16.00 4.20
N ALA A 9 -15.83 -14.92 3.95
CA ALA A 9 -16.13 -13.59 4.47
C ALA A 9 -17.49 -13.09 3.98
N ILE A 10 -17.78 -13.20 2.68
CA ILE A 10 -19.08 -12.84 2.09
C ILE A 10 -20.22 -13.58 2.79
N ARG A 11 -20.09 -14.90 2.94
CA ARG A 11 -21.11 -15.75 3.57
C ARG A 11 -21.33 -15.35 5.04
N LYS A 12 -20.25 -15.19 5.80
CA LYS A 12 -20.32 -14.82 7.23
C LYS A 12 -20.95 -13.43 7.42
N LEU A 13 -20.46 -12.42 6.70
CA LEU A 13 -20.99 -11.05 6.82
C LEU A 13 -22.45 -10.95 6.39
N GLY A 14 -22.82 -11.61 5.28
CA GLY A 14 -24.20 -11.62 4.81
C GLY A 14 -25.18 -12.37 5.73
N ALA A 15 -24.69 -13.34 6.50
CA ALA A 15 -25.50 -14.03 7.52
C ALA A 15 -25.64 -13.20 8.81
N SER A 16 -24.62 -12.43 9.17
CA SER A 16 -24.59 -11.65 10.41
C SER A 16 -25.28 -10.29 10.32
N ASP A 17 -25.31 -9.65 9.15
CA ASP A 17 -25.83 -8.29 8.99
C ASP A 17 -26.69 -8.13 7.71
N PRO A 18 -28.01 -7.85 7.84
CA PRO A 18 -28.90 -7.65 6.70
C PRO A 18 -28.58 -6.44 5.81
N ILE A 19 -27.96 -5.40 6.35
CA ILE A 19 -27.51 -4.23 5.59
C ILE A 19 -26.31 -4.62 4.73
N LEU A 20 -25.30 -5.26 5.34
CA LEU A 20 -24.14 -5.76 4.59
C LEU A 20 -24.56 -6.78 3.54
N LYS A 21 -25.51 -7.68 3.84
CA LYS A 21 -26.08 -8.62 2.86
C LYS A 21 -26.58 -7.91 1.60
N LYS A 22 -27.42 -6.87 1.76
CA LYS A 22 -27.94 -6.09 0.62
C LYS A 22 -26.82 -5.41 -0.18
N ILE A 23 -25.77 -4.93 0.49
CA ILE A 23 -24.62 -4.29 -0.18
C ILE A 23 -23.84 -5.34 -0.98
N ILE A 24 -23.56 -6.50 -0.38
CA ILE A 24 -22.86 -7.61 -1.04
C ILE A 24 -23.64 -8.09 -2.26
N GLU A 25 -24.96 -8.31 -2.13
CA GLU A 25 -25.81 -8.77 -3.23
C GLU A 25 -25.83 -7.79 -4.42
N LYS A 26 -25.71 -6.48 -4.17
CA LYS A 26 -25.61 -5.47 -5.23
C LYS A 26 -24.23 -5.41 -5.92
N ASN A 27 -23.19 -5.99 -5.32
CA ASN A 27 -21.79 -5.85 -5.76
C ASN A 27 -21.09 -7.20 -5.94
N GLN A 28 -21.82 -8.24 -6.35
CA GLN A 28 -21.30 -9.62 -6.45
C GLN A 28 -20.14 -9.78 -7.46
N ASP A 29 -20.02 -8.86 -8.42
CA ASP A 29 -18.94 -8.82 -9.42
C ASP A 29 -17.63 -8.22 -8.86
N LYS A 30 -17.67 -7.62 -7.67
CA LYS A 30 -16.51 -6.98 -7.05
C LYS A 30 -15.72 -7.96 -6.19
N VAL A 31 -14.41 -7.90 -6.32
CA VAL A 31 -13.46 -8.69 -5.52
C VAL A 31 -12.23 -7.85 -5.20
N LEU A 32 -11.70 -8.00 -3.99
CA LEU A 32 -10.41 -7.41 -3.64
C LEU A 32 -9.31 -7.98 -4.53
N THR A 33 -8.46 -7.10 -5.06
CA THR A 33 -7.33 -7.47 -5.92
C THR A 33 -6.08 -6.69 -5.54
N THR A 34 -4.93 -7.35 -5.59
CA THR A 34 -3.61 -6.72 -5.40
C THR A 34 -2.91 -6.42 -6.73
N ARG A 35 -2.08 -5.36 -6.75
CA ARG A 35 -1.28 -4.91 -7.90
C ARG A 35 0.13 -5.53 -7.97
N ARG A 36 0.50 -6.38 -7.01
CA ARG A 36 1.77 -7.16 -6.98
C ARG A 36 3.08 -6.34 -7.09
N ASN A 37 3.15 -5.19 -6.43
CA ASN A 37 4.44 -4.58 -6.05
C ASN A 37 4.32 -3.84 -4.70
N ALA A 38 4.98 -4.36 -3.66
CA ALA A 38 4.90 -3.83 -2.29
C ALA A 38 5.40 -2.38 -2.23
N PHE A 39 6.57 -2.15 -2.81
CA PHE A 39 7.23 -0.85 -2.79
C PHE A 39 6.37 0.21 -3.49
N ASP A 40 5.93 -0.08 -4.72
CA ASP A 40 5.08 0.82 -5.49
C ASP A 40 3.75 1.14 -4.78
N THR A 41 3.18 0.15 -4.09
CA THR A 41 1.95 0.34 -3.31
C THR A 41 2.17 1.33 -2.16
N LEU A 42 3.28 1.21 -1.42
CA LEU A 42 3.62 2.16 -0.36
C LEU A 42 3.94 3.56 -0.90
N ILE A 43 4.68 3.64 -2.02
CA ILE A 43 4.98 4.93 -2.66
C ILE A 43 3.68 5.64 -3.05
N LYS A 44 2.74 4.94 -3.69
CA LYS A 44 1.40 5.48 -4.01
C LYS A 44 0.64 5.93 -2.77
N ALA A 45 0.69 5.15 -1.68
CA ALA A 45 0.05 5.52 -0.42
C ALA A 45 0.61 6.83 0.14
N ILE A 46 1.95 6.97 0.23
CA ILE A 46 2.60 8.20 0.69
C ILE A 46 2.25 9.39 -0.21
N ILE A 47 2.28 9.20 -1.53
CA ILE A 47 1.92 10.26 -2.50
C ILE A 47 0.47 10.70 -2.29
N GLY A 48 -0.45 9.76 -2.06
CA GLY A 48 -1.87 10.02 -1.88
C GLY A 48 -2.28 10.68 -0.56
N GLN A 49 -1.39 10.72 0.44
CA GLN A 49 -1.72 11.31 1.75
C GLN A 49 -2.20 12.77 1.62
N GLN A 50 -3.35 13.06 2.22
CA GLN A 50 -3.94 14.41 2.34
C GLN A 50 -4.24 15.12 1.01
N ILE A 51 -4.36 14.39 -0.10
CA ILE A 51 -4.71 14.95 -1.41
C ILE A 51 -5.77 14.09 -2.12
N SER A 52 -6.40 14.64 -3.15
CA SER A 52 -7.37 13.88 -3.95
C SER A 52 -6.69 12.77 -4.77
N VAL A 53 -7.45 11.74 -5.12
CA VAL A 53 -6.98 10.63 -5.98
C VAL A 53 -6.40 11.16 -7.30
N LYS A 54 -7.07 12.12 -7.93
CA LYS A 54 -6.61 12.74 -9.19
C LYS A 54 -5.29 13.50 -9.03
N ALA A 55 -5.11 14.20 -7.91
CA ALA A 55 -3.85 14.88 -7.62
C ALA A 55 -2.71 13.87 -7.37
N ALA A 56 -3.00 12.81 -6.62
CA ALA A 56 -2.04 11.73 -6.35
C ALA A 56 -1.59 11.02 -7.63
N GLU A 57 -2.54 10.71 -8.52
CA GLU A 57 -2.26 10.12 -9.83
C GLU A 57 -1.38 11.03 -10.69
N SER A 58 -1.66 12.34 -10.74
CA SER A 58 -0.83 13.30 -11.47
C SER A 58 0.61 13.36 -10.95
N VAL A 59 0.81 13.39 -9.63
CA VAL A 59 2.15 13.38 -9.01
C VAL A 59 2.87 12.05 -9.28
N TYR A 60 2.16 10.93 -9.15
CA TYR A 60 2.74 9.61 -9.42
C TYR A 60 3.15 9.44 -10.89
N ASN A 61 2.34 9.90 -11.84
CA ASN A 61 2.68 9.84 -13.27
C ASN A 61 3.93 10.67 -13.56
N LYS A 62 4.04 11.89 -13.02
CA LYS A 62 5.27 12.71 -13.14
C LYS A 62 6.49 12.02 -12.54
N LEU A 63 6.33 11.31 -11.42
CA LEU A 63 7.41 10.52 -10.83
C LEU A 63 7.86 9.43 -11.80
N VAL A 64 6.92 8.65 -12.33
CA VAL A 64 7.19 7.58 -13.30
C VAL A 64 7.83 8.12 -14.58
N ASP A 65 7.34 9.23 -15.12
CA ASP A 65 7.93 9.88 -16.31
C ASP A 65 9.38 10.30 -16.05
N ARG A 66 9.69 10.69 -14.80
CA ARG A 66 11.02 11.14 -14.40
C ARG A 66 12.00 10.01 -14.13
N ILE A 67 11.56 8.91 -13.52
CA ILE A 67 12.45 7.83 -13.04
C ILE A 67 12.31 6.52 -13.83
N GLY A 68 11.35 6.45 -14.76
CA GLY A 68 11.01 5.30 -15.56
C GLY A 68 9.82 4.49 -15.02
N PRO A 69 9.27 3.57 -15.84
CA PRO A 69 8.05 2.81 -15.54
C PRO A 69 8.17 1.85 -14.35
N LYS A 70 9.40 1.46 -13.99
CA LYS A 70 9.67 0.53 -12.89
C LYS A 70 10.12 1.28 -11.65
N VAL A 71 9.17 1.70 -10.83
CA VAL A 71 9.45 2.30 -9.53
C VAL A 71 10.06 1.22 -8.61
N SER A 72 11.32 1.42 -8.20
CA SER A 72 12.05 0.48 -7.34
C SER A 72 12.83 1.22 -6.25
N PRO A 73 13.11 0.56 -5.11
CA PRO A 73 13.83 1.18 -4.00
C PRO A 73 15.16 1.81 -4.41
N LYS A 74 15.96 1.10 -5.21
CA LYS A 74 17.28 1.56 -5.66
C LYS A 74 17.19 2.79 -6.57
N ILE A 75 16.19 2.85 -7.45
CA ILE A 75 15.99 3.98 -8.37
C ILE A 75 15.53 5.22 -7.59
N VAL A 76 14.60 5.07 -6.65
CA VAL A 76 14.14 6.19 -5.84
C VAL A 76 15.26 6.69 -4.94
N GLN A 77 16.05 5.79 -4.34
CA GLN A 77 17.17 6.15 -3.47
C GLN A 77 18.31 6.87 -4.21
N SER A 78 18.50 6.61 -5.51
CA SER A 78 19.53 7.29 -6.31
C SER A 78 19.08 8.68 -6.81
N CYS A 79 17.81 9.04 -6.65
CA CYS A 79 17.31 10.34 -7.07
C CYS A 79 17.77 11.45 -6.11
N GLN A 80 18.16 12.59 -6.68
CA GLN A 80 18.33 13.81 -5.89
C GLN A 80 16.97 14.27 -5.33
N ARG A 81 16.98 14.79 -4.10
CA ARG A 81 15.78 15.30 -3.42
C ARG A 81 15.06 16.37 -4.24
N GLU A 82 15.82 17.23 -4.90
CA GLU A 82 15.33 18.29 -5.79
C GLU A 82 14.55 17.70 -6.97
N THR A 83 15.02 16.59 -7.54
CA THR A 83 14.30 15.88 -8.61
C THR A 83 12.95 15.34 -8.11
N LEU A 84 12.91 14.78 -6.90
CA LEU A 84 11.67 14.29 -6.29
C LEU A 84 10.70 15.43 -5.96
N LYS A 85 11.20 16.60 -5.57
CA LYS A 85 10.35 17.79 -5.37
C LYS A 85 9.76 18.31 -6.68
N GLN A 86 10.51 18.30 -7.78
CA GLN A 86 10.07 18.80 -9.09
C GLN A 86 8.85 18.04 -9.64
N VAL A 87 8.64 16.79 -9.23
CA VAL A 87 7.44 16.02 -9.63
C VAL A 87 6.19 16.34 -8.81
N GLY A 88 6.29 17.26 -7.84
CA GLY A 88 5.16 17.75 -7.03
C GLY A 88 5.10 17.18 -5.61
N LEU A 89 6.15 16.52 -5.14
CA LEU A 89 6.23 16.04 -3.76
C LEU A 89 6.59 17.17 -2.79
N SER A 90 5.92 17.18 -1.65
CA SER A 90 6.35 18.02 -0.52
C SER A 90 7.68 17.52 0.03
N ARG A 91 8.41 18.39 0.75
CA ARG A 91 9.67 18.01 1.42
C ARG A 91 9.50 16.78 2.32
N GLN A 92 8.41 16.74 3.07
CA GLN A 92 8.09 15.64 3.98
C GLN A 92 7.82 14.32 3.21
N LYS A 93 7.07 14.36 2.11
CA LYS A 93 6.83 13.16 1.27
C LYS A 93 8.12 12.67 0.62
N VAL A 94 9.03 13.56 0.24
CA VAL A 94 10.36 13.18 -0.23
C VAL A 94 11.14 12.41 0.83
N ASP A 95 11.16 12.89 2.08
CA ASP A 95 11.79 12.17 3.19
C ASP A 95 11.17 10.77 3.37
N TYR A 96 9.84 10.67 3.32
CA TYR A 96 9.14 9.41 3.55
C TYR A 96 9.42 8.36 2.47
N ILE A 97 9.38 8.74 1.19
CA ILE A 97 9.68 7.79 0.11
C ILE A 97 11.14 7.33 0.13
N LEU A 98 12.08 8.19 0.55
CA LEU A 98 13.48 7.81 0.73
C LEU A 98 13.65 6.87 1.92
N ASN A 99 12.98 7.13 3.05
CA ASN A 99 13.00 6.22 4.21
C ASN A 99 12.45 4.82 3.85
N ILE A 100 11.37 4.77 3.06
CA ILE A 100 10.82 3.50 2.56
C ILE A 100 11.82 2.81 1.63
N SER A 101 12.45 3.56 0.73
CA SER A 101 13.45 3.03 -0.19
C SER A 101 14.62 2.41 0.56
N GLU A 102 15.14 3.11 1.56
CA GLU A 102 16.21 2.63 2.43
C GLU A 102 15.80 1.37 3.20
N PHE A 103 14.61 1.37 3.81
CA PHE A 103 14.11 0.19 4.52
C PHE A 103 14.03 -1.04 3.63
N PHE A 104 13.50 -0.91 2.41
CA PHE A 104 13.39 -2.00 1.44
C PHE A 104 14.76 -2.51 0.97
N ILE A 105 15.75 -1.64 0.88
CA ILE A 105 17.13 -2.02 0.50
C ILE A 105 17.82 -2.77 1.65
N GLN A 106 17.63 -2.31 2.89
CA GLN A 106 18.29 -2.86 4.07
C GLN A 106 17.63 -4.14 4.60
N ASN A 107 16.32 -4.32 4.36
CA ASN A 107 15.53 -5.41 4.92
C ASN A 107 14.79 -6.20 3.82
N PRO A 108 15.49 -6.75 2.80
CA PRO A 108 14.85 -7.42 1.67
C PRO A 108 13.96 -8.61 2.11
N ASP A 109 14.33 -9.30 3.18
CA ASP A 109 13.58 -10.46 3.70
C ASP A 109 12.23 -10.03 4.30
N LEU A 110 12.16 -8.88 4.97
CA LEU A 110 10.95 -8.34 5.61
C LEU A 110 9.96 -7.71 4.62
N VAL A 111 10.34 -7.59 3.35
CA VAL A 111 9.51 -7.01 2.28
C VAL A 111 9.30 -7.98 1.12
N SER A 112 9.77 -9.22 1.25
CA SER A 112 9.55 -10.28 0.28
C SER A 112 8.09 -10.72 0.25
N ASP A 113 7.60 -11.15 -0.92
CA ASP A 113 6.23 -11.65 -1.05
C ASP A 113 5.98 -12.87 -0.15
N GLU A 114 6.98 -13.75 -0.03
CA GLU A 114 6.93 -14.93 0.82
C GLU A 114 6.76 -14.55 2.30
N TYR A 115 7.58 -13.63 2.81
CA TYR A 115 7.43 -13.14 4.18
C TYR A 115 6.07 -12.48 4.40
N LEU A 116 5.64 -11.60 3.50
CA LEU A 116 4.37 -10.87 3.66
C LEU A 116 3.15 -11.80 3.61
N GLU A 117 3.25 -12.92 2.89
CA GLU A 117 2.22 -13.96 2.86
C GLU A 117 2.10 -14.71 4.19
N ILE A 118 3.22 -15.11 4.80
CA ILE A 118 3.22 -15.95 6.01
C ILE A 118 3.24 -15.18 7.33
N ALA A 119 3.79 -13.96 7.34
CA ALA A 119 3.95 -13.17 8.55
C ALA A 119 2.62 -12.76 9.17
N SER A 120 2.61 -12.60 10.49
CA SER A 120 1.43 -12.10 11.20
C SER A 120 1.19 -10.62 10.91
N ILE A 121 -0.06 -10.18 11.05
CA ILE A 121 -0.42 -8.75 10.96
C ILE A 121 0.41 -7.91 11.94
N ALA A 122 0.62 -8.42 13.16
CA ALA A 122 1.39 -7.75 14.19
C ALA A 122 2.87 -7.58 13.78
N ASP A 123 3.49 -8.60 13.20
CA ASP A 123 4.90 -8.52 12.79
C ASP A 123 5.11 -7.52 11.66
N ILE A 124 4.26 -7.57 10.63
CA ILE A 124 4.29 -6.60 9.52
C ILE A 124 4.10 -5.19 10.08
N THR A 125 3.12 -4.99 10.96
CA THR A 125 2.83 -3.69 11.57
C THR A 125 4.02 -3.16 12.38
N ASN A 126 4.57 -3.99 13.26
CA ASN A 126 5.71 -3.63 14.11
C ASN A 126 6.96 -3.29 13.30
N ASN A 127 7.14 -3.91 12.14
CA ASN A 127 8.25 -3.60 11.25
C ASN A 127 8.02 -2.32 10.45
N PHE A 128 6.84 -2.16 9.86
CA PHE A 128 6.58 -1.05 8.94
C PHE A 128 6.36 0.28 9.68
N ILE A 129 5.80 0.27 10.89
CA ILE A 129 5.58 1.50 11.68
C ILE A 129 6.88 2.18 12.13
N LYS A 130 8.01 1.45 12.11
CA LYS A 130 9.35 2.01 12.37
C LYS A 130 9.82 2.95 11.26
N ILE A 131 9.23 2.84 10.07
CA ILE A 131 9.59 3.65 8.91
C ILE A 131 8.95 5.04 9.07
N LYS A 132 9.77 6.05 9.33
CA LYS A 132 9.29 7.43 9.49
C LYS A 132 8.51 7.89 8.26
N GLY A 133 7.21 8.17 8.45
CA GLY A 133 6.25 8.49 7.39
C GLY A 133 5.15 7.46 7.19
N ILE A 134 5.32 6.27 7.76
CA ILE A 134 4.31 5.22 7.82
C ILE A 134 3.72 5.19 9.23
N GLY A 135 2.44 5.51 9.33
CA GLY A 135 1.64 5.31 10.55
C GLY A 135 0.74 4.07 10.43
N SER A 136 0.05 3.73 11.53
CA SER A 136 -0.83 2.54 11.61
C SER A 136 -1.82 2.46 10.45
N TRP A 137 -2.50 3.57 10.14
CA TRP A 137 -3.44 3.63 9.01
C TRP A 137 -2.78 3.25 7.66
N THR A 138 -1.56 3.72 7.39
CA THR A 138 -0.82 3.38 6.16
C THR A 138 -0.47 1.90 6.13
N VAL A 139 -0.08 1.31 7.27
CA VAL A 139 0.17 -0.12 7.39
C VAL A 139 -1.11 -0.91 7.13
N GLU A 140 -2.23 -0.51 7.71
CA GLU A 140 -3.53 -1.18 7.53
C GLU A 140 -3.97 -1.15 6.06
N MET A 141 -3.82 0.00 5.39
CA MET A 141 -4.05 0.10 3.94
C MET A 141 -3.15 -0.86 3.15
N PHE A 142 -1.89 -0.98 3.53
CA PHE A 142 -0.95 -1.92 2.91
C PHE A 142 -1.38 -3.38 3.16
N LEU A 143 -1.80 -3.71 4.37
CA LEU A 143 -2.29 -5.05 4.73
C LEU A 143 -3.54 -5.42 3.93
N ILE A 144 -4.47 -4.49 3.71
CA ILE A 144 -5.69 -4.70 2.92
C ILE A 144 -5.35 -4.84 1.44
N PHE A 145 -4.70 -3.84 0.84
CA PHE A 145 -4.61 -3.74 -0.62
C PHE A 145 -3.40 -4.44 -1.23
N TYR A 146 -2.33 -4.66 -0.45
CA TYR A 146 -1.15 -5.39 -0.90
C TYR A 146 -1.13 -6.83 -0.39
N ALA A 147 -1.00 -7.00 0.93
CA ALA A 147 -0.83 -8.31 1.56
C ALA A 147 -2.15 -9.10 1.63
N MET A 148 -3.27 -8.44 1.31
CA MET A 148 -4.62 -9.00 1.31
C MET A 148 -4.97 -9.75 2.59
N LYS A 149 -4.48 -9.29 3.76
CA LYS A 149 -4.79 -9.93 5.05
C LYS A 149 -6.26 -9.69 5.41
N PRO A 150 -6.98 -10.71 5.91
CA PRO A 150 -8.34 -10.54 6.40
C PRO A 150 -8.35 -9.75 7.73
N ASP A 151 -9.55 -9.38 8.18
CA ASP A 151 -9.80 -8.86 9.53
C ASP A 151 -9.06 -7.56 9.90
N ILE A 152 -8.81 -6.70 8.89
CA ILE A 152 -8.31 -5.34 9.09
C ILE A 152 -9.46 -4.34 8.92
N LEU A 153 -9.75 -3.58 9.98
CA LEU A 153 -10.65 -2.43 9.94
C LEU A 153 -9.81 -1.17 10.21
N PRO A 154 -9.53 -0.35 9.18
CA PRO A 154 -8.72 0.85 9.35
C PRO A 154 -9.56 1.95 10.00
N LEU A 155 -9.16 2.39 11.20
CA LEU A 155 -9.89 3.35 12.04
C LEU A 155 -9.17 4.69 12.16
#